data_AF-A0A8J7YZN3-F1
#
_entry.id   AF-A0A8J7YZN3-F1
#
_cell.length_a   1.000
_cell.length_b   1.000
_cell.length_c   1.000
_cell.angle_alpha   90.00
_cell.angle_beta   90.00
_cell.angle_gamma   90.00
#
_symmetry.space_group_name_H-M   'P 1'
#
loop_
_entity.id
_entity.type
_entity.pdbx_description
1 polymer ?
#
loop_
_entity_poly.entity_id
_entity_poly.type
_entity_poly.pdbx_seq_one_letter_code
_entity_poly.pdbx_strand_id
1 'polypeptide(L)'
;MDDYFKDKNSRVDVIKMDIEGAEGLALKGMEKILNENKDIKFFSEIIPKQLEKTGISAKDYLDILTNAGFSIYEIVEEKDKSHLKLIQPSEFSEFIHLITLKPHPLTNIFCKREDKNVT
;
A
#
# COMPACT_ATOMS: atom_id res chain seq x y z
N MET A 1 -5.57 -8.52 -12.21
CA MET A 1 -5.83 -7.16 -12.73
C MET A 1 -5.13 -6.96 -14.05
N ASP A 2 -3.87 -7.39 -14.18
CA ASP A 2 -3.10 -7.31 -15.43
C ASP A 2 -3.83 -7.87 -16.67
N ASP A 3 -4.53 -9.01 -16.55
CA ASP A 3 -5.28 -9.59 -17.67
C ASP A 3 -6.34 -8.64 -18.25
N TYR A 4 -6.98 -7.82 -17.42
CA TYR A 4 -8.00 -6.86 -17.85
C TYR A 4 -7.40 -5.70 -18.66
N PHE A 5 -6.14 -5.34 -18.38
CA PHE A 5 -5.43 -4.23 -19.03
C PHE A 5 -4.55 -4.67 -20.21
N LYS A 6 -4.42 -5.98 -20.46
CA LYS A 6 -3.50 -6.54 -21.45
C LYS A 6 -3.59 -5.89 -22.85
N ASP A 7 -4.80 -5.60 -23.31
CA ASP A 7 -5.07 -5.02 -24.63
C ASP A 7 -5.47 -3.54 -24.57
N LYS A 8 -5.29 -2.90 -23.40
CA LYS A 8 -5.64 -1.51 -23.16
C LYS A 8 -4.38 -0.69 -23.03
N ASN A 9 -4.17 0.25 -23.95
CA ASN A 9 -3.07 1.19 -23.84
C ASN A 9 -3.46 2.34 -22.88
N SER A 10 -3.74 2.01 -21.62
CA SER A 10 -4.22 2.94 -20.61
C SER A 10 -3.16 3.14 -19.53
N ARG A 11 -2.69 4.39 -19.38
CA ARG A 11 -1.87 4.80 -18.24
C ARG A 11 -2.72 4.74 -16.98
N VAL A 12 -2.16 4.22 -15.89
CA VAL A 12 -2.78 4.24 -14.57
C VAL A 12 -1.99 5.19 -13.68
N ASP A 13 -2.58 6.33 -13.35
CA ASP A 13 -1.94 7.35 -12.52
C ASP A 13 -2.15 7.08 -11.02
N VAL A 14 -3.34 6.60 -10.64
CA VAL A 14 -3.73 6.38 -9.25
C VAL A 14 -4.49 5.06 -9.12
N ILE A 15 -4.17 4.30 -8.09
CA ILE A 15 -4.95 3.14 -7.64
C ILE A 15 -5.53 3.44 -6.26
N LYS A 16 -6.81 3.14 -6.05
CA LYS A 16 -7.40 2.99 -4.72
C LYS A 16 -7.75 1.52 -4.51
N MET A 17 -7.15 0.90 -3.50
CA MET A 17 -7.44 -0.47 -3.06
C MET A 17 -8.25 -0.42 -1.78
N ASP A 18 -9.51 -0.82 -1.88
CA ASP A 18 -10.49 -0.83 -0.80
C ASP A 18 -11.27 -2.13 -0.97
N ILE A 19 -10.63 -3.24 -0.56
CA ILE A 19 -11.06 -4.62 -0.85
C ILE A 19 -10.97 -5.52 0.38
N GLU A 20 -10.96 -4.92 1.58
CA GLU A 20 -11.23 -5.53 2.88
C GLU A 20 -10.37 -6.77 3.21
N GLY A 21 -9.08 -6.76 2.83
CA GLY A 21 -8.13 -7.84 3.14
C GLY A 21 -7.45 -8.51 1.96
N ALA A 22 -7.95 -8.32 0.76
CA ALA A 22 -7.40 -8.93 -0.45
C ALA A 22 -6.27 -8.09 -1.08
N GLU A 23 -5.78 -7.05 -0.41
CA GLU A 23 -4.81 -6.08 -0.95
C GLU A 23 -3.52 -6.76 -1.38
N GLY A 24 -3.01 -7.69 -0.58
CA GLY A 24 -1.81 -8.46 -0.93
C GLY A 24 -1.97 -9.33 -2.18
N LEU A 25 -3.15 -9.92 -2.40
CA LEU A 25 -3.46 -10.70 -3.61
C LEU A 25 -3.65 -9.79 -4.82
N ALA A 26 -4.34 -8.66 -4.65
CA ALA A 26 -4.49 -7.68 -5.70
C ALA A 26 -3.14 -7.15 -6.16
N LEU A 27 -2.22 -6.87 -5.23
CA LEU A 27 -0.88 -6.37 -5.53
C LEU A 27 -0.08 -7.35 -6.42
N LYS A 28 -0.12 -8.65 -6.09
CA LYS A 28 0.48 -9.70 -6.91
C LYS A 28 -0.15 -9.78 -8.30
N GLY A 29 -1.47 -9.60 -8.40
CA GLY A 29 -2.20 -9.63 -9.66
C GLY A 29 -2.08 -8.36 -10.53
N MET A 30 -1.29 -7.38 -10.12
CA MET A 30 -1.07 -6.10 -10.82
C MET A 30 0.40 -5.76 -11.02
N GLU A 31 1.31 -6.74 -10.88
CA GLU A 31 2.76 -6.53 -11.01
C GLU A 31 3.13 -5.87 -12.35
N LYS A 32 2.48 -6.24 -13.45
CA LYS A 32 2.76 -5.64 -14.76
C LYS A 32 2.34 -4.18 -14.79
N ILE A 33 1.13 -3.84 -14.31
CA ILE A 33 0.66 -2.46 -14.20
C ILE A 33 1.64 -1.61 -13.36
N LEU A 34 2.09 -2.11 -12.21
CA LEU A 34 3.03 -1.41 -11.34
C LEU A 34 4.41 -1.21 -11.99
N ASN A 35 4.82 -2.14 -12.85
CA ASN A 35 6.08 -2.08 -13.57
C ASN A 35 6.04 -1.11 -14.76
N GLU A 36 4.93 -1.05 -15.49
CA GLU A 36 4.76 -0.20 -16.67
C GLU A 36 4.44 1.25 -16.28
N ASN A 37 3.80 1.49 -15.13
CA ASN A 37 3.43 2.82 -14.65
C ASN A 37 4.35 3.25 -13.50
N LYS A 38 5.46 3.93 -13.84
CA LYS A 38 6.48 4.29 -12.84
C LYS A 38 6.01 5.36 -11.85
N ASP A 39 5.19 6.30 -12.29
CA ASP A 39 4.69 7.43 -11.48
C ASP A 39 3.39 7.12 -10.72
N ILE A 40 3.00 5.85 -10.67
CA ILE A 40 1.74 5.44 -10.06
C ILE A 40 1.74 5.74 -8.56
N LYS A 41 0.62 6.27 -8.08
CA LYS A 41 0.35 6.47 -6.65
C LYS A 41 -0.72 5.49 -6.21
N PHE A 42 -0.63 4.98 -4.99
CA PHE A 42 -1.69 4.14 -4.46
C PHE A 42 -2.18 4.58 -3.08
N PHE A 43 -3.46 4.35 -2.86
CA PHE A 43 -4.12 4.37 -1.57
C PHE A 43 -4.56 2.95 -1.26
N SER A 44 -4.27 2.46 -0.07
CA SER A 44 -4.68 1.13 0.36
C SER A 44 -4.98 1.10 1.84
N GLU A 45 -5.70 0.08 2.27
CA GLU A 45 -5.90 -0.21 3.68
C GLU A 45 -4.96 -1.31 4.17
N ILE A 46 -4.62 -1.25 5.45
CA ILE A 46 -3.98 -2.34 6.18
C ILE A 46 -4.94 -2.78 7.25
N ILE A 47 -5.45 -4.01 7.09
CA ILE A 47 -6.25 -4.69 8.10
C ILE A 47 -5.50 -5.98 8.45
N PRO A 48 -4.65 -6.00 9.49
CA PRO A 48 -3.69 -7.09 9.69
C PRO A 48 -4.32 -8.48 9.71
N LYS A 49 -5.43 -8.64 10.44
CA LYS A 49 -6.15 -9.92 10.53
C LYS A 49 -6.72 -10.41 9.21
N GLN A 50 -7.01 -9.51 8.27
CA GLN A 50 -7.67 -9.83 7.02
C GLN A 50 -6.63 -10.20 5.96
N LEU A 51 -5.51 -9.48 5.93
CA LEU A 51 -4.33 -9.86 5.14
C LEU A 51 -3.90 -11.29 5.50
N GLU A 52 -3.78 -11.61 6.79
CA GLU A 52 -3.41 -12.95 7.28
C GLU A 52 -4.33 -14.06 6.75
N LYS A 53 -5.64 -13.79 6.58
CA LYS A 53 -6.58 -14.78 6.01
C LYS A 53 -6.27 -15.13 4.55
N THR A 54 -5.53 -14.28 3.85
CA THR A 54 -5.07 -14.52 2.47
C THR A 54 -3.69 -15.16 2.40
N GLY A 55 -3.07 -15.46 3.56
CA GLY A 55 -1.72 -16.00 3.65
C GLY A 55 -0.61 -14.97 3.43
N ILE A 56 -0.91 -13.68 3.59
CA ILE A 56 0.04 -12.58 3.50
C ILE A 56 -0.01 -11.83 4.82
N SER A 57 1.10 -11.73 5.55
CA SER A 57 1.12 -10.92 6.77
C SER A 57 1.09 -9.42 6.44
N ALA A 58 0.68 -8.58 7.40
CA ALA A 58 0.78 -7.13 7.25
C ALA A 58 2.22 -6.68 6.98
N LYS A 59 3.20 -7.37 7.58
CA LYS A 59 4.62 -7.09 7.35
C LYS A 59 5.04 -7.47 5.93
N ASP A 60 4.65 -8.66 5.45
CA ASP A 60 4.94 -9.08 4.07
C ASP A 60 4.35 -8.09 3.07
N TYR A 61 3.14 -7.60 3.31
CA TYR A 61 2.51 -6.60 2.46
C TYR A 61 3.34 -5.31 2.38
N LEU A 62 3.77 -4.76 3.52
CA LEU A 62 4.65 -3.58 3.58
C LEU A 62 6.02 -3.84 2.91
N ASP A 63 6.59 -5.03 3.11
CA ASP A 63 7.87 -5.42 2.51
C ASP A 63 7.76 -5.54 0.98
N ILE A 64 6.67 -6.12 0.46
CA ILE A 64 6.44 -6.21 -1.00
C ILE A 64 6.34 -4.80 -1.60
N LEU A 65 5.62 -3.89 -0.95
CA LEU A 65 5.48 -2.51 -1.39
C LEU A 65 6.82 -1.76 -1.43
N THR A 66 7.62 -1.87 -0.38
CA THR A 66 8.95 -1.23 -0.34
C THR A 66 9.92 -1.85 -1.33
N ASN A 67 9.92 -3.18 -1.50
CA ASN A 67 10.70 -3.87 -2.53
C ASN A 67 10.30 -3.47 -3.95
N ALA A 68 9.03 -3.10 -4.18
CA ALA A 68 8.54 -2.53 -5.43
C ALA A 68 8.89 -1.03 -5.62
N GLY A 69 9.68 -0.46 -4.69
CA GLY A 69 10.22 0.90 -4.74
C GLY A 69 9.30 1.97 -4.16
N PHE A 70 8.25 1.60 -3.43
CA PHE A 70 7.33 2.56 -2.82
C PHE A 70 7.80 3.02 -1.44
N SER A 71 7.70 4.31 -1.19
CA SER A 71 7.65 4.88 0.14
C SER A 71 6.21 4.82 0.66
N ILE A 72 6.06 4.45 1.93
CA ILE A 72 4.78 4.18 2.57
C ILE A 72 4.49 5.25 3.62
N TYR A 73 3.31 5.86 3.53
CA TYR A 73 2.85 6.89 4.46
C TYR A 73 1.56 6.43 5.13
N GLU A 74 1.49 6.46 6.46
CA GLU A 74 0.22 6.40 7.16
C GLU A 74 -0.54 7.71 6.92
N ILE A 75 -1.83 7.59 6.60
CA ILE A 75 -2.75 8.71 6.55
C ILE A 75 -3.31 8.89 7.97
N VAL A 76 -2.79 9.87 8.69
CA VAL A 76 -3.21 10.17 10.06
C VAL A 76 -4.31 11.22 10.00
N GLU A 77 -5.49 10.86 10.52
CA GLU A 77 -6.64 11.75 10.64
C GLU A 77 -6.76 12.28 12.07
N GLU A 78 -6.68 13.60 12.20
CA GLU A 78 -6.97 14.34 13.41
C GLU A 78 -8.25 15.16 13.22
N LYS A 79 -8.78 15.70 14.33
CA LYS A 79 -10.11 16.34 14.39
C LYS A 79 -10.38 17.38 13.29
N ASP A 80 -9.36 18.12 12.88
CA ASP A 80 -9.48 19.21 11.89
C ASP A 80 -8.47 19.10 10.73
N LYS A 81 -7.63 18.04 10.69
CA LYS A 81 -6.50 17.95 9.75
C LYS A 81 -6.15 16.50 9.45
N SER A 82 -5.69 16.25 8.23
CA SER A 82 -5.02 15.00 7.86
C SER A 82 -3.57 15.28 7.50
N HIS A 83 -2.67 14.39 7.88
CA HIS A 83 -1.28 14.46 7.49
C HIS A 83 -0.72 13.10 7.11
N LEU A 84 0.35 13.11 6.33
CA LEU A 84 1.06 11.91 5.92
C LEU A 84 2.27 11.70 6.82
N LYS A 85 2.32 10.55 7.48
CA LYS A 85 3.47 10.14 8.29
C LYS A 85 4.24 9.05 7.54
N LEU A 86 5.46 9.35 7.11
CA LEU A 86 6.34 8.35 6.49
C LEU A 86 6.64 7.24 7.51
N ILE A 87 6.50 5.99 7.07
CA ILE A 87 6.82 4.79 7.86
C ILE A 87 8.09 4.17 7.29
N GLN A 88 9.15 4.13 8.09
CA GLN A 88 10.39 3.47 7.70
C GLN A 88 10.27 1.95 7.83
N PRO A 89 10.98 1.15 7.00
CA PRO A 89 11.00 -0.31 7.14
C PRO A 89 11.35 -0.80 8.55
N SER A 90 12.23 -0.08 9.25
CA SER A 90 12.60 -0.37 10.64
C SER A 90 11.45 -0.21 11.64
N GLU A 91 10.41 0.53 11.29
CA GLU A 91 9.25 0.83 12.14
C GLU A 91 8.07 -0.11 11.89
N PHE A 92 8.13 -0.99 10.88
CA PHE A 92 6.99 -1.82 10.46
C PHE A 92 6.40 -2.65 11.59
N SER A 93 7.24 -3.33 12.38
CA SER A 93 6.76 -4.15 13.48
C SER A 93 5.98 -3.34 14.52
N GLU A 94 6.50 -2.17 14.90
CA GLU A 94 5.85 -1.27 15.85
C GLU A 94 4.57 -0.68 15.27
N PHE A 95 4.62 -0.23 14.02
CA PHE A 95 3.46 0.29 13.30
C PHE A 95 2.31 -0.72 13.24
N ILE A 96 2.60 -1.97 12.89
CA ILE A 96 1.60 -3.06 12.86
C ILE A 96 1.06 -3.36 14.27
N HIS A 97 1.93 -3.34 15.28
CA HIS A 97 1.53 -3.52 16.67
C HIS A 97 0.54 -2.45 17.10
N LEU A 98 0.82 -1.17 16.84
CA LEU A 98 -0.05 -0.05 17.16
C LEU A 98 -1.41 -0.12 16.44
N ILE A 99 -1.45 -0.55 15.18
CA ILE A 99 -2.73 -0.78 14.46
C ILE A 99 -3.55 -1.86 15.18
N THR A 100 -2.90 -2.95 15.58
CA THR A 100 -3.58 -4.11 16.20
C THR A 100 -4.19 -3.76 17.56
N LEU A 101 -3.68 -2.73 18.25
CA LEU A 101 -4.22 -2.24 19.52
C LEU A 101 -5.47 -1.34 19.35
N LYS A 102 -5.75 -0.84 18.14
CA LYS A 102 -6.93 0.01 17.88
C LYS A 102 -8.23 -0.81 18.05
N PRO A 103 -9.33 -0.21 18.53
CA PRO A 103 -10.63 -0.88 18.59
C PRO A 103 -11.10 -1.42 17.23
N HIS A 104 -10.77 -0.69 16.17
CA HIS A 104 -10.91 -1.10 14.77
C HIS A 104 -9.50 -1.15 14.17
N PRO A 105 -8.88 -2.33 14.03
CA PRO A 105 -7.48 -2.50 13.66
C PRO A 105 -7.31 -2.34 12.15
N LEU A 106 -7.49 -1.11 11.70
CA LEU A 106 -7.39 -0.65 10.32
C LEU A 106 -6.57 0.64 10.29
N THR A 107 -5.82 0.83 9.21
CA THR A 107 -5.29 2.15 8.87
C THR A 107 -5.22 2.31 7.36
N ASN A 108 -5.31 3.56 6.91
CA ASN A 108 -5.13 3.92 5.51
C ASN A 108 -3.67 4.28 5.26
N ILE A 109 -3.12 3.80 4.15
CA ILE A 109 -1.79 4.14 3.67
C ILE A 109 -1.87 4.82 2.32
N PHE A 110 -1.03 5.82 2.13
CA PHE A 110 -0.70 6.42 0.85
C PHE A 110 0.72 6.02 0.48
N CYS A 111 0.95 5.73 -0.80
CA CYS A 111 2.25 5.29 -1.25
C CYS A 111 2.59 5.84 -2.63
N LYS A 112 3.86 6.17 -2.79
CA LYS A 112 4.44 6.72 -4.01
C LYS A 112 5.86 6.23 -4.14
N ARG A 113 6.36 6.10 -5.37
CA ARG A 113 7.80 6.00 -5.61
C ARG A 113 8.40 7.40 -5.46
N GLU A 114 9.56 7.50 -4.82
CA GLU A 114 10.31 8.76 -4.85
C GLU A 114 10.94 8.93 -6.22
N ASP A 115 10.90 10.16 -6.75
CA ASP A 115 11.59 10.50 -7.98
C ASP A 115 13.09 10.25 -7.77
N LYS A 116 13.69 9.35 -8.55
CA LYS A 116 15.14 9.12 -8.54
C LYS A 116 15.96 10.28 -9.12
N ASN A 117 15.38 11.47 -9.27
CA ASN A 117 16.01 12.65 -9.85
C ASN A 117 16.12 13.80 -8.85
N VAL A 118 16.83 13.58 -7.73
CA VAL A 118 17.55 14.66 -7.02
C VAL A 118 18.83 14.08 -6.41
N THR A 119 19.85 13.80 -7.23
CA THR A 119 21.25 14.26 -7.03
C THR A 119 22.07 14.02 -8.29
#